data_AF-A0A3M1MTU4-F1
#
_entry.id   AF-A0A3M1MTU4-F1
#
_cell.length_a   1.000
_cell.length_b   1.000
_cell.length_c   1.000
_cell.angle_alpha   90.00
_cell.angle_beta   90.00
_cell.angle_gamma   90.00
#
_symmetry.space_group_name_H-M   'P 1'
#
loop_
_entity.id
_entity.type
_entity.pdbx_description
1 polymer ?
#
loop_
_entity_poly.entity_id
_entity_poly.type
_entity_poly.pdbx_seq_one_letter_code
_entity_poly.pdbx_strand_id
1 'polypeptide(L)'
;MADSTDHSEQSREQAEHILSNFRQYSNYLDRAEALYERGALASAAVQCAVAAHLAVQNHCGVFWSPRAEKLLTEIARRTETPGPKHPRPREFKRILNVVTKVEAVGGHTKMLCLWVDADAGREHTLVMTGHSGPTPDRVTQAFERSGGGVRYLNRSAGDLLDRARRLRRMAQDFDLVVLHTYCEDVVPLLAFGDTGSGKYPNVLLLNHADHLFWFGPGVTHLNINLRDAAQDLSIARRGIAPERNILMPTISESVTRTRSREEAKRELGISPDTVLMVSVARRLKYKTLNGVTYADIHAPILERHPDVSMIVVGAGDQPEWEPVRAKVGNRLRTTPQIPDPGIYFEAADIYLDSFPFVSSTSMM
;
A
#
# COMPACT_ATOMS: atom_id res chain seq x y z
N MET A 1 -22.23 -20.46 -28.97
CA MET A 1 -21.01 -21.27 -29.17
C MET A 1 -19.89 -20.50 -29.92
N ALA A 2 -19.84 -19.17 -29.83
CA ALA A 2 -18.77 -18.36 -30.44
C ALA A 2 -17.90 -17.64 -29.38
N ASP A 3 -18.03 -18.01 -28.10
CA ASP A 3 -17.53 -17.23 -26.95
C ASP A 3 -16.33 -17.92 -26.24
N SER A 4 -16.00 -19.16 -26.61
CA SER A 4 -14.94 -19.94 -25.93
C SER A 4 -13.55 -19.78 -26.54
N THR A 5 -13.46 -19.36 -27.81
CA THR A 5 -12.18 -19.18 -28.52
C THR A 5 -11.50 -17.85 -28.16
N ASP A 6 -12.27 -16.76 -28.02
CA ASP A 6 -11.75 -15.42 -27.68
C ASP A 6 -11.15 -15.36 -26.27
N HIS A 7 -11.83 -15.95 -25.28
CA HIS A 7 -11.28 -16.08 -23.92
C HIS A 7 -9.99 -16.90 -23.86
N SER A 8 -9.83 -17.89 -24.75
CA SER A 8 -8.62 -18.73 -24.78
C SER A 8 -7.42 -18.01 -25.40
N GLU A 9 -7.65 -17.14 -26.39
CA GLU A 9 -6.60 -16.33 -27.01
C GLU A 9 -6.16 -15.18 -26.11
N GLN A 10 -7.11 -14.44 -25.50
CA GLN A 10 -6.81 -13.40 -24.51
C GLN A 10 -6.04 -13.96 -23.31
N SER A 11 -6.38 -15.17 -22.85
CA SER A 11 -5.65 -15.84 -21.76
C SER A 11 -4.21 -16.19 -22.15
N ARG A 12 -3.97 -16.57 -23.42
CA ARG A 12 -2.62 -16.87 -23.93
C ARG A 12 -1.78 -15.61 -24.05
N GLU A 13 -2.34 -14.52 -24.59
CA GLU A 13 -1.66 -13.23 -24.69
C GLU A 13 -1.28 -12.69 -23.30
N GLN A 14 -2.21 -12.75 -22.33
CA GLN A 14 -1.91 -12.39 -20.95
C GLN A 14 -0.79 -13.24 -20.33
N ALA A 15 -0.78 -14.55 -20.58
CA ALA A 15 0.28 -15.44 -20.11
C ALA A 15 1.64 -15.07 -20.75
N GLU A 16 1.68 -14.76 -22.04
CA GLU A 16 2.90 -14.33 -22.74
C GLU A 16 3.43 -12.99 -22.19
N HIS A 17 2.53 -12.04 -21.92
CA HIS A 17 2.88 -10.77 -21.26
C HIS A 17 3.47 -10.99 -19.86
N ILE A 18 2.85 -11.83 -19.04
CA ILE A 18 3.36 -12.18 -17.70
C ILE A 18 4.76 -12.81 -17.80
N LEU A 19 4.97 -13.75 -18.73
CA LEU A 19 6.27 -14.39 -18.95
C LEU A 19 7.32 -13.38 -19.44
N SER A 20 6.93 -12.42 -20.28
CA SER A 20 7.81 -11.34 -20.71
C SER A 20 8.25 -10.45 -19.54
N ASN A 21 7.30 -10.07 -18.68
CA ASN A 21 7.58 -9.31 -17.46
C ASN A 21 8.51 -10.10 -16.53
N PHE A 22 8.31 -11.42 -16.41
CA PHE A 22 9.18 -12.28 -15.61
C PHE A 22 10.61 -12.38 -16.16
N ARG A 23 10.78 -12.41 -17.48
CA ARG A 23 12.13 -12.35 -18.11
C ARG A 23 12.83 -11.03 -17.80
N GLN A 24 12.11 -9.90 -17.87
CA GLN A 24 12.68 -8.60 -17.49
C GLN A 24 13.08 -8.57 -16.02
N TYR A 25 12.19 -9.00 -15.12
CA TYR A 25 12.47 -9.16 -13.71
C TYR A 25 13.75 -9.99 -13.47
N SER A 26 13.84 -11.15 -14.12
CA SER A 26 14.97 -12.08 -13.98
C SER A 26 16.28 -11.46 -14.45
N ASN A 27 16.28 -10.71 -15.56
CA ASN A 27 17.48 -10.03 -16.06
C ASN A 27 18.06 -9.03 -15.05
N TYR A 28 17.20 -8.29 -14.33
CA TYR A 28 17.67 -7.39 -13.27
C TYR A 28 18.23 -8.15 -12.07
N LEU A 29 17.66 -9.31 -11.75
CA LEU A 29 18.15 -10.16 -10.67
C LEU A 29 19.49 -10.83 -11.02
N ASP A 30 19.67 -11.29 -12.26
CA ASP A 30 20.95 -11.81 -12.76
C ASP A 30 22.06 -10.75 -12.68
N ARG A 31 21.73 -9.49 -13.03
CA ARG A 31 22.64 -8.35 -12.87
C ARG A 31 22.95 -8.07 -11.40
N ALA A 32 21.97 -8.19 -10.51
CA ALA A 32 22.17 -8.00 -9.07
C ALA A 32 23.17 -9.02 -8.52
N GLU A 33 23.02 -10.30 -8.87
CA GLU A 33 23.93 -11.37 -8.47
C GLU A 33 25.35 -11.15 -9.01
N ALA A 34 25.47 -10.82 -10.30
CA ALA A 34 26.78 -10.55 -10.90
C ALA A 34 27.48 -9.31 -10.31
N LEU A 35 26.73 -8.32 -9.80
CA LEU A 35 27.28 -7.18 -9.07
C LEU A 35 27.73 -7.57 -7.66
N TYR A 36 26.95 -8.41 -6.98
CA TYR A 36 27.29 -8.94 -5.66
C TYR A 36 28.57 -9.78 -5.68
N GLU A 37 28.73 -10.65 -6.68
CA GLU A 37 29.96 -11.45 -6.87
C GLU A 37 31.20 -10.57 -7.04
N ARG A 38 31.05 -9.41 -7.68
CA ARG A 38 32.10 -8.40 -7.85
C ARG A 38 32.30 -7.49 -6.62
N GLY A 39 31.56 -7.72 -5.53
CA GLY A 39 31.63 -6.91 -4.32
C GLY A 39 30.91 -5.56 -4.41
N ALA A 40 30.21 -5.27 -5.50
CA ALA A 40 29.44 -4.04 -5.70
C ALA A 40 28.08 -4.10 -4.99
N LEU A 41 28.11 -4.25 -3.65
CA LEU A 41 26.95 -4.57 -2.82
C LEU A 41 25.81 -3.54 -2.93
N ALA A 42 26.13 -2.25 -2.91
CA ALA A 42 25.12 -1.19 -3.02
C ALA A 42 24.41 -1.22 -4.37
N SER A 43 25.17 -1.43 -5.46
CA SER A 43 24.63 -1.56 -6.81
C SER A 43 23.77 -2.83 -6.96
N ALA A 44 24.18 -3.95 -6.35
CA ALA A 44 23.37 -5.17 -6.32
C ALA A 44 22.02 -4.95 -5.63
N ALA A 45 22.02 -4.26 -4.48
CA ALA A 45 20.79 -3.90 -3.78
C ALA A 45 19.87 -2.99 -4.62
N VAL A 46 20.44 -2.01 -5.34
CA VAL A 46 19.68 -1.16 -6.27
C VAL A 46 19.04 -2.01 -7.39
N GLN A 47 19.77 -2.96 -7.98
CA GLN A 47 19.19 -3.84 -9.01
C GLN A 47 18.02 -4.67 -8.45
N CYS A 48 18.09 -5.13 -7.20
CA CYS A 48 16.96 -5.81 -6.55
C CYS A 48 15.75 -4.89 -6.40
N ALA A 49 15.96 -3.64 -5.97
CA ALA A 49 14.89 -2.65 -5.86
C ALA A 49 14.25 -2.36 -7.23
N VAL A 50 15.06 -2.24 -8.29
CA VAL A 50 14.56 -2.06 -9.66
C VAL A 50 13.76 -3.26 -10.14
N ALA A 51 14.25 -4.49 -9.89
CA ALA A 51 13.52 -5.71 -10.23
C ALA A 51 12.14 -5.75 -9.53
N ALA A 52 12.09 -5.44 -8.23
CA ALA A 52 10.84 -5.38 -7.49
C ALA A 52 9.90 -4.28 -8.00
N HIS A 53 10.42 -3.09 -8.30
CA HIS A 53 9.62 -2.02 -8.88
C HIS A 53 8.98 -2.46 -10.21
N LEU A 54 9.73 -3.16 -11.07
CA LEU A 54 9.18 -3.72 -12.31
C LEU A 54 8.07 -4.75 -12.04
N ALA A 55 8.26 -5.66 -11.08
CA ALA A 55 7.26 -6.67 -10.73
C ALA A 55 5.98 -6.05 -10.13
N VAL A 56 6.12 -4.90 -9.45
CA VAL A 56 5.00 -4.13 -8.90
C VAL A 56 4.21 -3.41 -9.98
N GLN A 57 4.90 -2.76 -10.92
CA GLN A 57 4.24 -2.02 -12.01
C GLN A 57 3.70 -2.96 -13.10
N ASN A 58 4.40 -4.06 -13.35
CA ASN A 58 4.11 -5.03 -14.40
C ASN A 58 4.11 -6.42 -13.78
N HIS A 59 2.94 -6.91 -13.41
CA HIS A 59 2.84 -8.20 -12.73
C HIS A 59 3.51 -9.31 -13.55
N CYS A 60 4.43 -10.02 -12.91
CA CYS A 60 5.27 -11.05 -13.54
C CYS A 60 4.91 -12.47 -13.05
N GLY A 61 3.71 -12.66 -12.50
CA GLY A 61 3.18 -13.97 -12.08
C GLY A 61 3.70 -14.46 -10.72
N VAL A 62 4.59 -13.70 -10.09
CA VAL A 62 5.11 -13.97 -8.74
C VAL A 62 4.71 -12.85 -7.77
N PHE A 63 4.45 -13.23 -6.52
CA PHE A 63 4.07 -12.32 -5.43
C PHE A 63 5.21 -12.03 -4.45
N TRP A 64 6.32 -12.76 -4.59
CA TRP A 64 7.52 -12.71 -3.76
C TRP A 64 8.67 -13.41 -4.49
N SER A 65 9.92 -13.11 -4.11
CA SER A 65 11.11 -13.74 -4.69
C SER A 65 12.10 -14.18 -3.61
N PRO A 66 12.15 -15.49 -3.28
CA PRO A 66 13.16 -16.02 -2.35
C PRO A 66 14.58 -15.79 -2.86
N ARG A 67 14.78 -15.80 -4.19
CA ARG A 67 16.09 -15.58 -4.83
C ARG A 67 16.63 -14.19 -4.52
N ALA A 68 15.80 -13.16 -4.70
CA ALA A 68 16.19 -11.77 -4.39
C ALA A 68 16.38 -11.53 -2.89
N GLU A 69 15.52 -12.09 -2.03
CA GLU A 69 15.69 -11.93 -0.58
C GLU A 69 16.91 -12.64 -0.03
N LYS A 70 17.27 -13.80 -0.60
CA LYS A 70 18.53 -14.48 -0.26
C LYS A 70 19.72 -13.56 -0.56
N LEU A 71 19.77 -12.95 -1.74
CA LEU A 71 20.83 -12.01 -2.11
C LEU A 71 20.88 -10.80 -1.17
N LEU A 72 19.74 -10.18 -0.87
CA LEU A 72 19.65 -9.05 0.07
C LEU A 72 20.08 -9.43 1.49
N THR A 73 19.73 -10.64 1.94
CA THR A 73 20.16 -11.20 3.23
C THR A 73 21.68 -11.41 3.27
N GLU A 74 22.27 -11.92 2.19
CA GLU A 74 23.72 -12.06 2.09
C GLU A 74 24.44 -10.71 2.12
N ILE A 75 23.89 -9.69 1.43
CA ILE A 75 24.39 -8.31 1.50
C ILE A 75 24.25 -7.77 2.94
N ALA A 76 23.13 -8.01 3.62
CA ALA A 76 22.92 -7.60 5.00
C ALA A 76 24.02 -8.19 5.90
N ARG A 77 24.30 -9.49 5.80
CA ARG A 77 25.36 -10.17 6.56
C ARG A 77 26.76 -9.61 6.31
N ARG A 78 27.10 -9.30 5.05
CA ARG A 78 28.42 -8.71 4.70
C ARG A 78 28.58 -7.27 5.17
N THR A 79 27.48 -6.56 5.37
CA THR A 79 27.47 -5.14 5.77
C THR A 79 27.10 -4.94 7.22
N GLU A 80 26.88 -6.05 7.94
CA GLU A 80 26.52 -6.07 9.35
C GLU A 80 27.65 -5.48 10.18
N THR A 81 27.28 -4.73 11.22
CA THR A 81 28.25 -4.12 12.12
C THR A 81 28.38 -4.97 13.39
N PRO A 82 29.59 -5.11 13.97
CA PRO A 82 29.73 -5.67 15.31
C PRO A 82 28.88 -4.88 16.31
N GLY A 83 28.23 -5.60 17.22
CA GLY A 83 27.32 -5.01 18.19
C GLY A 83 26.72 -6.08 19.11
N PRO A 84 26.18 -5.68 20.27
CA PRO A 84 25.53 -6.60 21.19
C PRO A 84 24.28 -7.22 20.55
N LYS A 85 23.83 -8.35 21.12
CA LYS A 85 22.49 -8.87 20.83
C LYS A 85 21.44 -7.90 21.36
N HIS A 86 20.32 -7.81 20.66
CA HIS A 86 19.17 -7.06 21.13
C HIS A 86 18.53 -7.80 22.31
N PRO A 87 18.29 -7.13 23.45
CA PRO A 87 17.68 -7.76 24.60
C PRO A 87 16.22 -8.09 24.28
N ARG A 88 15.79 -9.32 24.56
CA ARG A 88 14.38 -9.69 24.40
C ARG A 88 13.52 -8.85 25.36
N PRO A 89 12.61 -8.00 24.85
CA PRO A 89 11.80 -7.16 25.72
C PRO A 89 10.81 -8.02 26.52
N ARG A 90 10.57 -7.64 27.78
CA ARG A 90 9.49 -8.21 28.62
C ARG A 90 8.14 -7.58 28.29
N GLU A 91 8.16 -6.32 27.90
CA GLU A 91 7.01 -5.53 27.47
C GLU A 91 7.42 -4.73 26.24
N PHE A 92 6.51 -4.58 25.28
CA PHE A 92 6.73 -3.73 24.11
C PHE A 92 6.21 -2.32 24.45
N LYS A 93 7.11 -1.36 24.66
CA LYS A 93 6.78 0.04 24.98
C LYS A 93 7.15 0.99 23.86
N ARG A 94 8.29 0.77 23.21
CA ARG A 94 8.81 1.63 22.13
C ARG A 94 8.74 0.89 20.80
N ILE A 95 7.95 1.43 19.89
CA ILE A 95 7.63 0.83 18.60
C ILE A 95 8.23 1.67 17.46
N LEU A 96 9.10 1.07 16.65
CA LEU A 96 9.64 1.70 15.46
C LEU A 96 8.78 1.36 14.24
N ASN A 97 8.04 2.32 13.73
CA ASN A 97 7.32 2.21 12.47
C ASN A 97 8.25 2.61 11.32
N VAL A 98 8.49 1.71 10.37
CA VAL A 98 9.33 1.94 9.19
C VAL A 98 8.44 2.06 7.97
N VAL A 99 8.47 3.21 7.29
CA VAL A 99 7.67 3.46 6.09
C VAL A 99 8.59 3.93 4.96
N THR A 100 8.22 3.69 3.71
CA THR A 100 9.00 4.24 2.59
C THR A 100 8.81 5.75 2.47
N LYS A 101 7.55 6.18 2.43
CA LYS A 101 7.14 7.59 2.40
C LYS A 101 5.69 7.71 2.87
N VAL A 102 5.27 8.93 3.21
CA VAL A 102 3.88 9.26 3.52
C VAL A 102 3.32 10.24 2.51
N GLU A 103 2.04 10.12 2.19
CA GLU A 103 1.33 11.03 1.29
C GLU A 103 0.26 11.81 2.06
N ALA A 104 0.01 13.07 1.66
CA ALA A 104 -1.02 13.91 2.27
C ALA A 104 -2.44 13.36 2.08
N VAL A 105 -2.67 12.65 0.97
CA VAL A 105 -3.95 11.99 0.69
C VAL A 105 -3.69 10.52 0.37
N GLY A 106 -4.36 9.64 1.11
CA GLY A 106 -4.30 8.20 0.87
C GLY A 106 -4.61 7.38 2.13
N GLY A 107 -5.23 6.21 1.92
CA GLY A 107 -5.62 5.32 3.00
C GLY A 107 -4.45 4.82 3.84
N HIS A 108 -3.29 4.55 3.23
CA HIS A 108 -2.13 4.03 3.94
C HIS A 108 -1.63 4.98 5.04
N THR A 109 -1.43 6.27 4.73
CA THR A 109 -1.04 7.29 5.72
C THR A 109 -2.08 7.43 6.82
N LYS A 110 -3.38 7.45 6.46
CA LYS A 110 -4.48 7.56 7.43
C LYS A 110 -4.49 6.36 8.39
N MET A 111 -4.39 5.14 7.87
CA MET A 111 -4.33 3.90 8.66
C MET A 111 -3.15 3.90 9.63
N LEU A 112 -1.97 4.34 9.19
CA LEU A 112 -0.78 4.47 10.04
C LEU A 112 -1.07 5.38 11.25
N CYS A 113 -1.66 6.56 11.03
CA CYS A 113 -2.02 7.47 12.12
C CYS A 113 -3.07 6.85 13.06
N LEU A 114 -4.10 6.20 12.51
CA LEU A 114 -5.14 5.56 13.31
C LEU A 114 -4.63 4.43 14.20
N TRP A 115 -3.66 3.65 13.72
CA TRP A 115 -3.00 2.63 14.54
C TRP A 115 -2.24 3.23 15.71
N VAL A 116 -1.49 4.31 15.47
CA VAL A 116 -0.75 5.00 16.53
C VAL A 116 -1.70 5.64 17.55
N ASP A 117 -2.76 6.28 17.08
CA ASP A 117 -3.76 6.90 17.96
C ASP A 117 -4.53 5.84 18.79
N ALA A 118 -4.78 4.66 18.22
CA ALA A 118 -5.44 3.56 18.93
C ALA A 118 -4.54 2.84 19.95
N ASP A 119 -3.22 2.87 19.77
CA ASP A 119 -2.23 2.28 20.68
C ASP A 119 -1.62 3.30 21.65
N ALA A 120 -2.48 4.08 22.31
CA ALA A 120 -2.07 5.18 23.19
C ALA A 120 -1.23 4.75 24.42
N GLY A 121 -1.10 3.44 24.68
CA GLY A 121 -0.28 2.90 25.76
C GLY A 121 1.21 2.74 25.41
N ARG A 122 1.61 3.01 24.16
CA ARG A 122 2.98 2.81 23.66
C ARG A 122 3.52 4.06 22.98
N GLU A 123 4.85 4.16 22.97
CA GLU A 123 5.59 5.19 22.27
C GLU A 123 5.86 4.75 20.83
N HIS A 124 5.41 5.53 19.84
CA HIS A 124 5.65 5.23 18.44
C HIS A 124 6.60 6.25 17.82
N THR A 125 7.64 5.75 17.16
CA THR A 125 8.52 6.56 16.30
C THR A 125 8.37 6.14 14.86
N LEU A 126 8.25 7.11 13.94
CA LEU A 126 8.23 6.89 12.50
C LEU A 126 9.62 7.11 11.92
N VAL A 127 10.10 6.18 11.10
CA VAL A 127 11.29 6.35 10.29
C VAL A 127 10.97 6.15 8.81
N MET A 128 11.39 7.11 7.98
CA MET A 128 11.15 7.11 6.54
C MET A 128 12.41 6.72 5.76
N THR A 129 12.32 5.75 4.86
CA THR A 129 13.47 5.25 4.08
C THR A 129 13.73 6.02 2.79
N GLY A 130 12.70 6.68 2.22
CA GLY A 130 12.71 7.27 0.88
C GLY A 130 11.73 8.43 0.69
N HIS A 131 11.51 9.24 1.72
CA HIS A 131 10.54 10.35 1.68
C HIS A 131 11.11 11.64 1.09
N SER A 132 10.37 12.28 0.19
CA SER A 132 10.69 13.57 -0.41
C SER A 132 9.57 14.58 -0.13
N GLY A 133 9.93 15.83 0.15
CA GLY A 133 8.96 16.89 0.44
C GLY A 133 8.55 16.95 1.91
N PRO A 134 7.53 17.76 2.23
CA PRO A 134 7.04 17.93 3.60
C PRO A 134 6.35 16.67 4.11
N THR A 135 6.37 16.47 5.42
CA THR A 135 5.58 15.45 6.10
C THR A 135 4.23 16.06 6.48
N PRO A 136 3.09 15.42 6.18
CA PRO A 136 1.79 15.95 6.56
C PRO A 136 1.67 16.16 8.07
N ASP A 137 1.11 17.29 8.50
CA ASP A 137 1.03 17.65 9.93
C ASP A 137 0.33 16.59 10.77
N ARG A 138 -0.74 15.97 10.24
CA ARG A 138 -1.44 14.86 10.91
C ARG A 138 -0.50 13.70 11.27
N VAL A 139 0.48 13.40 10.42
CA VAL A 139 1.47 12.36 10.70
C VAL A 139 2.37 12.81 11.84
N THR A 140 2.99 13.99 11.72
CA THR A 140 3.87 14.53 12.77
C THR A 140 3.18 14.55 14.13
N GLN A 141 1.95 15.09 14.18
CA GLN A 141 1.16 15.19 15.40
C GLN A 141 0.79 13.83 16.00
N ALA A 142 0.42 12.82 15.20
CA ALA A 142 0.08 11.50 15.71
C ALA A 142 1.28 10.85 16.43
N PHE A 143 2.46 10.91 15.82
CA PHE A 143 3.68 10.33 16.40
C PHE A 143 4.18 11.14 17.60
N GLU A 144 4.10 12.46 17.59
CA GLU A 144 4.44 13.30 18.74
C GLU A 144 3.50 13.06 19.94
N ARG A 145 2.18 12.92 19.70
CA ARG A 145 1.22 12.59 20.76
C ARG A 145 1.49 11.24 21.43
N SER A 146 2.03 10.27 20.70
CA SER A 146 2.45 8.98 21.27
C SER A 146 3.71 9.08 22.15
N GLY A 147 4.38 10.24 22.18
CA GLY A 147 5.64 10.45 22.90
C GLY A 147 6.90 10.21 22.06
N GLY A 148 6.76 9.74 20.82
CA GLY A 148 7.88 9.54 19.90
C GLY A 148 8.06 10.70 18.93
N GLY A 149 8.36 10.39 17.66
CA GLY A 149 8.52 11.42 16.63
C GLY A 149 8.82 10.88 15.24
N VAL A 150 9.19 11.78 14.33
CA VAL A 150 9.48 11.44 12.92
C VAL A 150 10.98 11.58 12.62
N ARG A 151 11.53 10.61 11.87
CA ARG A 151 12.94 10.51 11.46
C ARG A 151 13.06 10.16 9.98
N TYR A 152 14.19 10.50 9.36
CA TYR A 152 14.43 10.29 7.93
C TYR A 152 15.79 9.65 7.69
N LEU A 153 15.86 8.61 6.85
CA LEU A 153 17.12 7.94 6.49
C LEU A 153 17.76 8.51 5.23
N ASN A 154 16.96 9.10 4.33
CA ASN A 154 17.38 9.56 3.00
C ASN A 154 17.73 11.07 2.94
N ARG A 155 17.69 11.77 4.08
CA ARG A 155 18.10 13.20 4.17
C ARG A 155 19.56 13.39 4.57
N SER A 156 20.30 12.30 4.78
CA SER A 156 21.75 12.31 4.99
C SER A 156 22.44 11.69 3.79
N ALA A 157 23.68 12.11 3.53
CA ALA A 157 24.52 11.51 2.51
C ALA A 157 24.67 9.98 2.71
N GLY A 158 24.88 9.28 1.59
CA GLY A 158 25.09 7.83 1.57
C GLY A 158 24.09 7.07 0.71
N ASP A 159 24.38 5.79 0.53
CA ASP A 159 23.62 4.87 -0.30
C ASP A 159 22.56 4.07 0.49
N LEU A 160 21.99 3.03 -0.14
CA LEU A 160 21.01 2.14 0.51
C LEU A 160 21.61 1.38 1.71
N LEU A 161 22.90 1.04 1.67
CA LEU A 161 23.58 0.35 2.76
C LEU A 161 23.77 1.30 3.95
N ASP A 162 24.08 2.57 3.69
CA ASP A 162 24.16 3.58 4.75
C ASP A 162 22.81 3.82 5.42
N ARG A 163 21.72 3.82 4.64
CA ARG A 163 20.35 3.87 5.18
C ARG A 163 20.06 2.66 6.06
N ALA A 164 20.42 1.46 5.60
CA ALA A 164 20.26 0.23 6.36
C ALA A 164 21.06 0.23 7.67
N ARG A 165 22.32 0.71 7.66
CA ARG A 165 23.14 0.90 8.86
C ARG A 165 22.53 1.88 9.85
N ARG A 166 21.97 3.00 9.37
CA ARG A 166 21.25 3.97 10.22
C ARG A 166 20.00 3.35 10.83
N LEU A 167 19.24 2.58 10.04
CA LEU A 167 18.05 1.88 10.51
C LEU A 167 18.39 0.83 11.58
N ARG A 168 19.44 0.01 11.38
CA ARG A 168 19.93 -0.97 12.37
C ARG A 168 20.28 -0.32 13.70
N ARG A 169 21.05 0.78 13.65
CA ARG A 169 21.47 1.52 14.86
C ARG A 169 20.26 2.06 15.61
N MET A 170 19.34 2.70 14.90
CA MET A 170 18.12 3.24 15.50
C MET A 170 17.27 2.15 16.14
N ALA A 171 17.09 1.02 15.46
CA ALA A 171 16.27 -0.09 15.95
C ALA A 171 16.75 -0.71 17.27
N GLN A 172 18.01 -0.48 17.69
CA GLN A 172 18.50 -0.93 19.01
C GLN A 172 17.72 -0.33 20.18
N ASP A 173 17.22 0.89 19.99
CA ASP A 173 16.52 1.63 21.03
C ASP A 173 15.02 1.32 21.08
N PHE A 174 14.55 0.31 20.33
CA PHE A 174 13.14 -0.05 20.25
C PHE A 174 12.92 -1.50 20.66
N ASP A 175 11.69 -1.80 21.08
CA ASP A 175 11.30 -3.14 21.51
C ASP A 175 10.75 -3.96 20.34
N LEU A 176 10.27 -3.27 19.30
CA LEU A 176 9.58 -3.85 18.16
C LEU A 176 9.71 -2.95 16.92
N VAL A 177 9.80 -3.58 15.75
CA VAL A 177 9.75 -2.90 14.45
C VAL A 177 8.46 -3.27 13.72
N VAL A 178 7.77 -2.30 13.12
CA VAL A 178 6.61 -2.54 12.25
C VAL A 178 6.89 -1.95 10.88
N LEU A 179 6.89 -2.79 9.84
CA LEU A 179 7.13 -2.39 8.47
C LEU A 179 5.80 -2.02 7.78
N HIS A 180 5.78 -0.81 7.26
CA HIS A 180 4.74 -0.19 6.43
C HIS A 180 5.31 0.18 5.06
N THR A 181 6.29 -0.60 4.60
CA THR A 181 7.13 -0.22 3.46
C THR A 181 6.47 -0.56 2.14
N TYR A 182 6.80 0.25 1.13
CA TYR A 182 6.43 -0.05 -0.24
C TYR A 182 7.15 -1.30 -0.71
N CYS A 183 6.57 -1.91 -1.73
CA CYS A 183 6.89 -3.25 -2.20
C CYS A 183 8.35 -3.42 -2.66
N GLU A 184 8.91 -2.36 -3.22
CA GLU A 184 10.27 -2.30 -3.77
C GLU A 184 11.33 -1.81 -2.75
N ASP A 185 10.94 -1.50 -1.52
CA ASP A 185 11.84 -0.96 -0.52
C ASP A 185 12.72 -2.07 0.09
N VAL A 186 13.97 -2.11 -0.36
CA VAL A 186 14.96 -3.09 0.10
C VAL A 186 15.64 -2.70 1.41
N VAL A 187 15.45 -1.47 1.92
CA VAL A 187 16.17 -0.97 3.10
C VAL A 187 15.89 -1.82 4.36
N PRO A 188 14.65 -2.23 4.66
CA PRO A 188 14.40 -3.14 5.79
C PRO A 188 15.08 -4.49 5.65
N LEU A 189 15.18 -5.04 4.44
CA LEU A 189 15.83 -6.34 4.20
C LEU A 189 17.34 -6.23 4.39
N LEU A 190 17.94 -5.14 3.92
CA LEU A 190 19.35 -4.84 4.16
C LEU A 190 19.63 -4.60 5.65
N ALA A 191 18.68 -4.06 6.40
CA ALA A 191 18.80 -3.77 7.83
C ALA A 191 18.61 -5.02 8.71
N PHE A 192 17.58 -5.82 8.41
CA PHE A 192 17.08 -6.90 9.26
C PHE A 192 17.13 -8.28 8.58
N GLY A 193 17.99 -8.45 7.58
CA GLY A 193 18.13 -9.70 6.82
C GLY A 193 18.77 -10.84 7.62
N ASP A 194 19.74 -10.55 8.48
CA ASP A 194 20.46 -11.58 9.24
C ASP A 194 19.72 -12.06 10.51
N THR A 195 18.53 -12.63 10.35
CA THR A 195 17.57 -12.86 11.46
C THR A 195 18.11 -13.78 12.55
N GLY A 196 19.08 -14.63 12.20
CA GLY A 196 19.81 -15.49 13.14
C GLY A 196 20.81 -14.75 14.04
N SER A 197 21.15 -13.49 13.75
CA SER A 197 22.11 -12.72 14.56
C SER A 197 21.59 -12.39 15.96
N GLY A 198 20.27 -12.28 16.12
CA GLY A 198 19.62 -11.79 17.34
C GLY A 198 20.01 -10.36 17.70
N LYS A 199 20.46 -9.56 16.72
CA LYS A 199 20.96 -8.20 16.94
C LYS A 199 19.90 -7.12 16.85
N TYR A 200 18.69 -7.41 16.44
CA TYR A 200 17.65 -6.39 16.28
C TYR A 200 16.30 -6.91 16.77
N PRO A 201 15.35 -6.00 17.04
CA PRO A 201 14.03 -6.38 17.54
C PRO A 201 13.29 -7.28 16.56
N ASN A 202 12.25 -7.95 17.06
CA ASN A 202 11.30 -8.63 16.19
C ASN A 202 10.66 -7.63 15.23
N VAL A 203 10.42 -8.09 14.00
CA VAL A 203 9.89 -7.30 12.90
C VAL A 203 8.49 -7.78 12.57
N LEU A 204 7.51 -6.90 12.58
CA LEU A 204 6.19 -7.13 12.00
C LEU A 204 6.13 -6.52 10.61
N LEU A 205 5.32 -7.08 9.73
CA LEU A 205 5.04 -6.48 8.43
C LEU A 205 3.54 -6.28 8.26
N LEU A 206 3.12 -5.08 7.87
CA LEU A 206 1.75 -4.80 7.48
C LEU A 206 1.56 -5.03 5.98
N ASN A 207 0.84 -6.09 5.63
CA ASN A 207 0.53 -6.45 4.26
C ASN A 207 -0.60 -5.57 3.69
N HIS A 208 -0.27 -4.32 3.38
CA HIS A 208 -1.19 -3.35 2.77
C HIS A 208 -1.24 -3.42 1.23
N ALA A 209 -0.39 -4.26 0.63
CA ALA A 209 -0.19 -4.40 -0.82
C ALA A 209 -0.25 -5.87 -1.25
N ASP A 210 -1.16 -6.63 -0.64
CA ASP A 210 -1.27 -8.08 -0.78
C ASP A 210 -1.52 -8.58 -2.22
N HIS A 211 -2.02 -7.70 -3.08
CA HIS A 211 -2.26 -7.95 -4.51
C HIS A 211 -1.02 -7.70 -5.38
N LEU A 212 0.07 -7.16 -4.81
CA LEU A 212 1.32 -6.85 -5.51
C LEU A 212 2.43 -7.83 -5.10
N PHE A 213 3.48 -7.84 -5.92
CA PHE A 213 4.79 -8.34 -5.50
C PHE A 213 5.29 -7.50 -4.33
N TRP A 214 5.88 -8.09 -3.29
CA TRP A 214 6.61 -7.34 -2.26
C TRP A 214 7.70 -8.17 -1.56
N PHE A 215 8.67 -7.45 -0.97
CA PHE A 215 9.71 -8.00 -0.09
C PHE A 215 9.33 -7.94 1.39
N GLY A 216 9.78 -8.90 2.18
CA GLY A 216 9.53 -8.99 3.61
C GLY A 216 9.42 -10.39 4.23
N PRO A 217 9.01 -11.49 3.54
CA PRO A 217 8.80 -12.78 4.19
C PRO A 217 10.03 -13.31 4.95
N GLY A 218 11.24 -13.06 4.45
CA GLY A 218 12.50 -13.49 5.06
C GLY A 218 12.89 -12.73 6.34
N VAL A 219 12.33 -11.54 6.59
CA VAL A 219 12.70 -10.69 7.74
C VAL A 219 11.57 -10.52 8.76
N THR A 220 10.33 -10.69 8.32
CA THR A 220 9.17 -10.58 9.22
C THR A 220 9.18 -11.72 10.23
N HIS A 221 8.72 -11.48 11.44
CA HIS A 221 8.46 -12.50 12.47
C HIS A 221 6.96 -12.81 12.51
N LEU A 222 6.12 -11.80 12.27
CA LEU A 222 4.67 -11.90 12.18
C LEU A 222 4.14 -10.96 11.08
N ASN A 223 3.36 -11.51 10.17
CA ASN A 223 2.76 -10.80 9.05
C ASN A 223 1.30 -10.45 9.37
N ILE A 224 0.97 -9.17 9.26
CA ILE A 224 -0.36 -8.63 9.53
C ILE A 224 -1.10 -8.48 8.21
N ASN A 225 -2.18 -9.23 8.02
CA ASN A 225 -3.04 -9.15 6.85
C ASN A 225 -4.31 -8.35 7.18
N LEU A 226 -4.80 -7.56 6.21
CA LEU A 226 -6.00 -6.73 6.37
C LEU A 226 -7.30 -7.45 5.97
N ARG A 227 -7.20 -8.61 5.31
CA ARG A 227 -8.33 -9.43 4.85
C ARG A 227 -7.91 -10.89 4.64
N ASP A 228 -8.86 -11.81 4.65
CA ASP A 228 -8.59 -13.25 4.50
C ASP A 228 -7.86 -13.57 3.20
N ALA A 229 -8.29 -13.01 2.07
CA ALA A 229 -7.63 -13.21 0.78
C ALA A 229 -6.14 -12.78 0.79
N ALA A 230 -5.78 -11.78 1.60
CA ALA A 230 -4.39 -11.36 1.75
C ALA A 230 -3.57 -12.38 2.55
N GLN A 231 -4.17 -13.00 3.57
CA GLN A 231 -3.57 -14.09 4.34
C GLN A 231 -3.38 -15.33 3.47
N ASP A 232 -4.39 -15.70 2.67
CA ASP A 232 -4.32 -16.83 1.75
C ASP A 232 -3.16 -16.67 0.76
N LEU A 233 -2.99 -15.47 0.19
CA LEU A 233 -1.85 -15.17 -0.69
C LEU A 233 -0.51 -15.19 0.05
N SER A 234 -0.44 -14.70 1.28
CA SER A 234 0.77 -14.75 2.10
C SER A 234 1.23 -16.18 2.38
N ILE A 235 0.29 -17.08 2.68
CA ILE A 235 0.58 -18.50 2.91
C ILE A 235 0.92 -19.21 1.60
N ALA A 236 0.00 -19.16 0.63
CA ALA A 236 0.09 -19.98 -0.58
C ALA A 236 1.12 -19.48 -1.61
N ARG A 237 1.43 -18.17 -1.62
CA ARG A 237 2.24 -17.54 -2.67
C ARG A 237 3.50 -16.83 -2.17
N ARG A 238 3.66 -16.63 -0.86
CA ARG A 238 4.85 -15.98 -0.26
C ARG A 238 5.59 -16.86 0.74
N GLY A 239 5.13 -18.08 0.96
CA GLY A 239 5.81 -19.05 1.83
C GLY A 239 5.87 -18.64 3.31
N ILE A 240 4.98 -17.75 3.76
CA ILE A 240 4.88 -17.40 5.17
C ILE A 240 4.05 -18.47 5.87
N ALA A 241 4.64 -19.12 6.88
CA ALA A 241 3.97 -20.16 7.65
C ALA A 241 2.63 -19.66 8.24
N PRO A 242 1.56 -20.49 8.27
CA PRO A 242 0.25 -20.07 8.75
C PRO A 242 0.27 -19.40 10.13
N GLU A 243 1.04 -19.93 11.08
CA GLU A 243 1.18 -19.41 12.45
C GLU A 243 1.90 -18.05 12.54
N ARG A 244 2.55 -17.62 11.44
CA ARG A 244 3.18 -16.30 11.32
C ARG A 244 2.28 -15.29 10.61
N ASN A 245 1.00 -15.58 10.46
CA ASN A 245 0.01 -14.64 9.93
C ASN A 245 -1.05 -14.31 11.00
N ILE A 246 -1.40 -13.04 11.07
CA ILE A 246 -2.59 -12.59 11.81
C ILE A 246 -3.48 -11.76 10.89
N LEU A 247 -4.78 -11.84 11.14
CA LEU A 247 -5.76 -10.94 10.55
C LEU A 247 -5.99 -9.78 11.52
N MET A 248 -5.70 -8.56 11.07
CA MET A 248 -6.04 -7.35 11.82
C MET A 248 -6.82 -6.41 10.91
N PRO A 249 -8.13 -6.23 11.15
CA PRO A 249 -8.94 -5.39 10.29
C PRO A 249 -8.50 -3.93 10.37
N THR A 250 -8.78 -3.19 9.30
CA THR A 250 -8.56 -1.76 9.24
C THR A 250 -9.37 -1.04 10.30
N ILE A 251 -8.73 -0.18 11.10
CA ILE A 251 -9.43 0.69 12.04
C ILE A 251 -10.18 1.76 11.25
N SER A 252 -11.48 1.88 11.49
CA SER A 252 -12.33 2.93 10.92
C SER A 252 -12.64 3.97 12.01
N GLU A 253 -12.63 5.25 11.65
CA GLU A 253 -13.07 6.31 12.55
C GLU A 253 -14.57 6.19 12.82
N SER A 254 -15.01 6.60 14.02
CA SER A 254 -16.44 6.78 14.26
C SER A 254 -16.99 7.83 13.31
N VAL A 255 -18.10 7.51 12.64
CA VAL A 255 -18.78 8.45 11.74
C VAL A 255 -19.36 9.61 12.55
N THR A 256 -18.68 10.74 12.58
CA THR A 256 -19.20 11.98 13.16
C THR A 256 -19.84 12.81 12.05
N ARG A 257 -21.18 12.79 11.99
CA ARG A 257 -21.93 13.66 11.08
C ARG A 257 -21.97 15.08 11.66
N THR A 258 -21.48 16.03 10.89
CA THR A 258 -21.58 17.46 11.17
C THR A 258 -22.81 18.10 10.53
N ARG A 259 -23.41 17.42 9.54
CA ARG A 259 -24.63 17.83 8.84
C ARG A 259 -25.64 16.68 8.77
N SER A 260 -26.91 17.02 8.63
CA SER A 260 -27.88 16.08 8.08
C SER A 260 -27.57 15.79 6.60
N ARG A 261 -28.00 14.62 6.13
CA ARG A 261 -27.83 14.24 4.72
C ARG A 261 -28.47 15.24 3.76
N GLU A 262 -29.62 15.80 4.12
CA GLU A 262 -30.33 16.77 3.29
C GLU A 262 -29.58 18.11 3.20
N GLU A 263 -29.01 18.59 4.31
CA GLU A 263 -28.17 19.79 4.32
C GLU A 263 -26.93 19.58 3.45
N ALA A 264 -26.26 18.43 3.59
CA ALA A 264 -25.11 18.09 2.77
C ALA A 264 -25.47 18.01 1.27
N LYS A 265 -26.62 17.45 0.91
CA LYS A 265 -27.12 17.45 -0.48
C LYS A 265 -27.37 18.87 -0.99
N ARG A 266 -28.05 19.73 -0.21
CA ARG A 266 -28.31 21.13 -0.57
C ARG A 266 -27.02 21.91 -0.81
N GLU A 267 -26.02 21.74 0.05
CA GLU A 267 -24.69 22.35 -0.12
C GLU A 267 -23.97 21.89 -1.40
N LEU A 268 -24.19 20.64 -1.84
CA LEU A 268 -23.65 20.11 -3.10
C LEU A 268 -24.49 20.47 -4.35
N GLY A 269 -25.58 21.23 -4.17
CA GLY A 269 -26.52 21.59 -5.23
C GLY A 269 -27.38 20.42 -5.69
N ILE A 270 -27.70 19.48 -4.80
CA ILE A 270 -28.48 18.27 -5.06
C ILE A 270 -29.81 18.39 -4.30
N SER A 271 -30.92 18.01 -4.95
CA SER A 271 -32.22 17.98 -4.27
C SER A 271 -32.18 16.98 -3.10
N PRO A 272 -32.74 17.31 -1.93
CA PRO A 272 -32.88 16.37 -0.82
C PRO A 272 -33.55 15.05 -1.20
N ASP A 273 -34.50 15.10 -2.15
CA ASP A 273 -35.29 13.95 -2.63
C ASP A 273 -34.52 13.04 -3.61
N THR A 274 -33.38 13.48 -4.13
CA THR A 274 -32.55 12.68 -5.04
C THR A 274 -31.86 11.56 -4.27
N VAL A 275 -31.93 10.32 -4.76
CA VAL A 275 -31.09 9.24 -4.24
C VAL A 275 -29.67 9.41 -4.78
N LEU A 276 -28.73 9.72 -3.89
CA LEU A 276 -27.34 10.01 -4.22
C LEU A 276 -26.43 8.81 -3.96
N MET A 277 -25.87 8.28 -5.04
CA MET A 277 -24.78 7.31 -5.01
C MET A 277 -23.43 8.03 -5.00
N VAL A 278 -22.53 7.64 -4.10
CA VAL A 278 -21.21 8.26 -3.97
C VAL A 278 -20.12 7.21 -4.04
N SER A 279 -19.09 7.46 -4.85
CA SER A 279 -17.84 6.70 -4.84
C SER A 279 -16.67 7.64 -4.60
N VAL A 280 -15.71 7.22 -3.77
CA VAL A 280 -14.56 8.05 -3.38
C VAL A 280 -13.28 7.23 -3.47
N ALA A 281 -12.41 7.56 -4.42
CA ALA A 281 -11.16 6.81 -4.65
C ALA A 281 -10.18 7.59 -5.51
N ARG A 282 -8.91 7.17 -5.56
CA ARG A 282 -7.90 7.75 -6.47
C ARG A 282 -8.26 7.42 -7.92
N ARG A 283 -7.99 8.34 -8.84
CA ARG A 283 -8.23 8.17 -10.30
C ARG A 283 -7.82 6.80 -10.86
N LEU A 284 -6.66 6.29 -10.45
CA LEU A 284 -6.14 4.99 -10.91
C LEU A 284 -7.05 3.79 -10.60
N LYS A 285 -7.98 3.93 -9.64
CA LYS A 285 -8.89 2.87 -9.23
C LYS A 285 -10.12 2.73 -10.12
N TYR A 286 -10.37 3.70 -11.00
CA TYR A 286 -11.49 3.73 -11.94
C TYR A 286 -11.05 3.50 -13.38
N LYS A 287 -9.90 2.85 -13.60
CA LYS A 287 -9.42 2.53 -14.94
C LYS A 287 -10.40 1.60 -15.66
N THR A 288 -10.63 1.86 -16.94
CA THR A 288 -11.38 0.98 -17.83
C THR A 288 -10.75 -0.42 -17.87
N LEU A 289 -11.57 -1.45 -17.73
CA LEU A 289 -11.14 -2.84 -17.81
C LEU A 289 -11.93 -3.56 -18.90
N ASN A 290 -11.22 -4.16 -19.86
CA ASN A 290 -11.82 -4.89 -20.99
C ASN A 290 -12.90 -4.08 -21.74
N GLY A 291 -12.64 -2.79 -21.95
CA GLY A 291 -13.57 -1.87 -22.61
C GLY A 291 -14.77 -1.44 -21.77
N VAL A 292 -14.88 -1.88 -20.52
CA VAL A 292 -15.96 -1.49 -19.60
C VAL A 292 -15.45 -0.45 -18.62
N THR A 293 -16.06 0.74 -18.65
CA THR A 293 -15.75 1.83 -17.73
C THR A 293 -16.55 1.72 -16.43
N TYR A 294 -16.13 2.43 -15.38
CA TYR A 294 -16.91 2.52 -14.15
C TYR A 294 -18.30 3.16 -14.39
N ALA A 295 -18.41 4.07 -15.36
CA ALA A 295 -19.69 4.66 -15.74
C ALA A 295 -20.61 3.64 -16.41
N ASP A 296 -20.10 2.76 -17.27
CA ASP A 296 -20.89 1.72 -17.94
C ASP A 296 -21.54 0.75 -16.96
N ILE A 297 -20.80 0.40 -15.88
CA ILE A 297 -21.28 -0.50 -14.82
C ILE A 297 -22.55 0.06 -14.14
N HIS A 298 -22.60 1.38 -13.94
CA HIS A 298 -23.68 2.05 -13.21
C HIS A 298 -24.72 2.72 -14.11
N ALA A 299 -24.46 2.80 -15.43
CA ALA A 299 -25.38 3.38 -16.40
C ALA A 299 -26.79 2.75 -16.35
N PRO A 300 -26.97 1.42 -16.23
CA PRO A 300 -28.31 0.82 -16.17
C PRO A 300 -29.16 1.32 -14.98
N ILE A 301 -28.53 1.65 -13.86
CA ILE A 301 -29.23 2.20 -12.68
C ILE A 301 -29.68 3.63 -12.97
N LEU A 302 -28.78 4.46 -13.50
CA LEU A 302 -29.07 5.85 -13.82
C LEU A 302 -30.10 5.97 -14.96
N GLU A 303 -30.08 5.08 -15.94
CA GLU A 303 -31.07 5.06 -17.03
C GLU A 303 -32.47 4.64 -16.52
N ARG A 304 -32.56 3.68 -15.59
CA ARG A 304 -33.83 3.17 -15.06
C ARG A 304 -34.48 4.10 -14.01
N HIS A 305 -33.67 4.82 -13.24
CA HIS A 305 -34.13 5.62 -12.11
C HIS A 305 -33.79 7.11 -12.31
N PRO A 306 -34.74 7.94 -12.79
CA PRO A 306 -34.49 9.35 -13.09
C PRO A 306 -34.22 10.21 -11.85
N ASP A 307 -34.66 9.74 -10.67
CA ASP A 307 -34.47 10.32 -9.35
C ASP A 307 -33.11 9.96 -8.70
N VAL A 308 -32.31 9.12 -9.35
CA VAL A 308 -30.97 8.73 -8.88
C VAL A 308 -29.90 9.58 -9.57
N SER A 309 -28.92 10.02 -8.78
CA SER A 309 -27.68 10.66 -9.25
C SER A 309 -26.45 10.00 -8.64
N MET A 310 -25.31 10.14 -9.29
CA MET A 310 -24.04 9.57 -8.91
C MET A 310 -22.91 10.61 -8.96
N ILE A 311 -22.12 10.66 -7.89
CA ILE A 311 -20.90 11.47 -7.80
C ILE A 311 -19.70 10.58 -7.56
N VAL A 312 -18.70 10.68 -8.43
CA VAL A 312 -17.41 9.98 -8.28
C VAL A 312 -16.31 10.97 -7.92
N VAL A 313 -15.92 10.95 -6.65
CA VAL A 313 -14.89 11.81 -6.09
C VAL A 313 -13.51 11.20 -6.32
N GLY A 314 -12.60 12.01 -6.85
CA GLY A 314 -11.21 11.64 -7.12
C GLY A 314 -10.96 10.99 -8.48
N ALA A 315 -12.00 10.73 -9.28
CA ALA A 315 -11.85 10.26 -10.65
C ALA A 315 -11.26 11.33 -11.58
N GLY A 316 -11.48 12.62 -11.29
CA GLY A 316 -11.10 13.71 -12.18
C GLY A 316 -11.83 13.63 -13.51
N ASP A 317 -11.20 14.15 -14.56
CA ASP A 317 -11.75 14.08 -15.92
C ASP A 317 -11.61 12.66 -16.50
N GLN A 318 -12.69 12.18 -17.13
CA GLN A 318 -12.84 10.82 -17.64
C GLN A 318 -13.53 10.86 -19.02
N PRO A 319 -12.79 11.13 -20.11
CA PRO A 319 -13.37 11.25 -21.45
C PRO A 319 -14.12 10.00 -21.91
N GLU A 320 -13.64 8.81 -21.52
CA GLU A 320 -14.28 7.52 -21.86
C GLU A 320 -15.70 7.38 -21.30
N TRP A 321 -16.09 8.19 -20.31
CA TRP A 321 -17.43 8.14 -19.69
C TRP A 321 -18.45 9.04 -20.42
N GLU A 322 -18.02 9.77 -21.45
CA GLU A 322 -18.88 10.69 -22.20
C GLU A 322 -20.11 10.02 -22.83
N PRO A 323 -20.02 8.80 -23.41
CA PRO A 323 -21.20 8.11 -23.94
C PRO A 323 -22.30 7.90 -22.88
N VAL A 324 -21.92 7.64 -21.63
CA VAL A 324 -22.88 7.50 -20.52
C VAL A 324 -23.40 8.88 -20.12
N ARG A 325 -22.53 9.88 -19.96
CA ARG A 325 -22.93 11.26 -19.61
C ARG A 325 -23.90 11.85 -20.64
N ALA A 326 -23.74 11.56 -21.92
CA ALA A 326 -24.66 12.00 -22.97
C ALA A 326 -26.09 11.49 -22.77
N LYS A 327 -26.27 10.33 -22.13
CA LYS A 327 -27.58 9.72 -21.84
C LYS A 327 -28.19 10.21 -20.53
N VAL A 328 -27.37 10.37 -19.48
CA VAL A 328 -27.87 10.64 -18.12
C VAL A 328 -27.72 12.11 -17.69
N GLY A 329 -27.00 12.90 -18.48
CA GLY A 329 -26.72 14.32 -18.23
C GLY A 329 -25.96 14.54 -16.92
N ASN A 330 -26.36 15.60 -16.19
CA ASN A 330 -25.73 16.02 -14.94
C ASN A 330 -25.94 15.07 -13.75
N ARG A 331 -26.60 13.92 -13.97
CA ARG A 331 -26.79 12.89 -12.95
C ARG A 331 -25.56 12.00 -12.76
N LEU A 332 -24.57 12.06 -13.66
CA LEU A 332 -23.24 11.48 -13.43
C LEU A 332 -22.19 12.59 -13.39
N ARG A 333 -21.65 12.85 -12.20
CA ARG A 333 -20.64 13.90 -11.97
C ARG A 333 -19.35 13.28 -11.47
N THR A 334 -18.22 13.85 -11.87
CA THR A 334 -16.91 13.52 -11.30
C THR A 334 -16.27 14.75 -10.67
N THR A 335 -15.39 14.54 -9.71
CA THR A 335 -14.55 15.60 -9.15
C THR A 335 -13.08 15.15 -9.12
N PRO A 336 -12.11 16.07 -9.17
CA PRO A 336 -10.70 15.72 -8.93
C PRO A 336 -10.50 15.21 -7.50
N GLN A 337 -9.30 14.71 -7.21
CA GLN A 337 -8.96 14.29 -5.86
C GLN A 337 -8.99 15.50 -4.91
N ILE A 338 -9.73 15.38 -3.81
CA ILE A 338 -9.84 16.40 -2.78
C ILE A 338 -9.29 15.87 -1.44
N PRO A 339 -8.73 16.73 -0.57
CA PRO A 339 -8.20 16.30 0.72
C PRO A 339 -9.27 15.76 1.67
N ASP A 340 -10.45 16.38 1.68
CA ASP A 340 -11.56 16.03 2.57
C ASP A 340 -12.86 15.79 1.78
N PRO A 341 -13.24 14.51 1.57
CA PRO A 341 -14.49 14.15 0.94
C PRO A 341 -15.68 14.03 1.92
N GLY A 342 -15.55 14.49 3.17
CA GLY A 342 -16.54 14.30 4.24
C GLY A 342 -17.97 14.66 3.86
N ILE A 343 -18.17 15.82 3.22
CA ILE A 343 -19.51 16.25 2.76
C ILE A 343 -20.17 15.27 1.79
N TYR A 344 -19.39 14.59 0.94
CA TYR A 344 -19.92 13.60 0.00
C TYR A 344 -20.38 12.34 0.73
N PHE A 345 -19.65 11.92 1.77
CA PHE A 345 -20.11 10.83 2.64
C PHE A 345 -21.36 11.20 3.43
N GLU A 346 -21.43 12.44 3.93
CA GLU A 346 -22.61 12.92 4.66
C GLU A 346 -23.85 12.99 3.76
N ALA A 347 -23.70 13.39 2.49
CA ALA A 347 -24.77 13.50 1.50
C ALA A 347 -25.23 12.15 0.90
N ALA A 348 -24.39 11.12 0.94
CA ALA A 348 -24.65 9.84 0.29
C ALA A 348 -25.86 9.10 0.89
N ASP A 349 -26.70 8.56 0.01
CA ASP A 349 -27.68 7.52 0.36
C ASP A 349 -27.05 6.13 0.21
N ILE A 350 -26.22 5.96 -0.81
CA ILE A 350 -25.55 4.69 -1.13
C ILE A 350 -24.08 4.98 -1.39
N TYR A 351 -23.20 4.26 -0.69
CA TYR A 351 -21.77 4.27 -0.99
C TYR A 351 -21.43 3.14 -1.96
N LEU A 352 -20.68 3.46 -3.02
CA LEU A 352 -20.21 2.53 -4.03
C LEU A 352 -18.68 2.44 -3.97
N ASP A 353 -18.13 1.25 -3.75
CA ASP A 353 -16.69 1.06 -3.82
C ASP A 353 -16.18 1.22 -5.26
N SER A 354 -14.89 1.54 -5.40
CA SER A 354 -14.26 1.68 -6.71
C SER A 354 -14.08 0.33 -7.40
N PHE A 355 -14.19 0.34 -8.73
CA PHE A 355 -13.95 -0.82 -9.59
C PHE A 355 -13.14 -0.37 -10.82
N PRO A 356 -12.22 -1.20 -11.35
CA PRO A 356 -11.93 -2.60 -10.98
C PRO A 356 -11.13 -2.79 -9.69
N PHE A 357 -10.62 -1.70 -9.13
CA PHE A 357 -9.75 -1.76 -7.97
C PHE A 357 -10.50 -1.32 -6.72
N VAL A 358 -10.92 -2.28 -5.89
CA VAL A 358 -11.61 -2.04 -4.61
C VAL A 358 -10.73 -1.30 -3.59
N SER A 359 -11.34 -0.66 -2.60
CA SER A 359 -10.63 0.15 -1.63
C SER A 359 -10.87 -0.30 -0.21
N SER A 360 -9.93 -1.08 0.35
CA SER A 360 -9.92 -1.48 1.77
C SER A 360 -9.79 -0.33 2.78
N THR A 361 -9.71 0.91 2.29
CA THR A 361 -9.37 2.11 3.06
C THR A 361 -10.27 3.30 2.74
N SER A 362 -11.22 3.18 1.81
CA SER A 362 -12.03 4.33 1.39
C SER A 362 -13.08 4.76 2.41
N MET A 363 -13.45 3.87 3.33
CA MET A 363 -14.41 4.11 4.42
C MET A 363 -13.73 4.25 5.79
N MET A 364 -12.41 4.43 5.84
CA MET A 364 -11.72 4.75 7.09
C MET A 364 -12.01 6.15 7.55
#